data_AF-A0AAJ3HV66-F1
#
_entry.id   AF-A0AAJ3HV66-F1
#
_cell.length_a   1.000
_cell.length_b   1.000
_cell.length_c   1.000
_cell.angle_alpha   90.00
_cell.angle_beta   90.00
_cell.angle_gamma   90.00
#
_symmetry.space_group_name_H-M   'P 1'
#
loop_
_entity.id
_entity.type
_entity.pdbx_description
1 polymer ?
#
loop_
_entity_poly.entity_id
_entity_poly.type
_entity_poly.pdbx_seq_one_letter_code
_entity_poly.pdbx_strand_id
1 'polypeptide(L)'
;MLSSIFVRFKTGLSYTAILSALIMSGCTLTGQQEQPLDPVRKAELEMRQLQKVIEDSQGQASLDVIRAYIGLEPLITDPTLHQQNIDDTWLTLTKLTPEQRQAVVIKADENILQGWLDLLNTYEYNREDADKLSKAVREWQTRYPRNPAALTLPAALLRLSQPSVSTSSQIALLLPLTGQAKVFGEAIQQGFLDAQSGLPQPPAMPETKAEPKEDSLASILEELGINNAETPSADTDSTKEPTENSETSQNKETEAIEANYTVQLDPIAQNSRQVIVYDTNSQPIDVLLKKVQ
;
A
#
# COMPACT_ATOMS: atom_id res chain seq x y z
N MET A 1 73.23 -17.17 -29.72
CA MET A 1 73.38 -18.50 -30.35
C MET A 1 72.00 -19.11 -30.44
N LEU A 2 71.40 -19.05 -31.64
CA LEU A 2 71.10 -20.21 -32.52
C LEU A 2 70.02 -21.10 -31.90
N SER A 3 68.75 -20.97 -32.29
CA SER A 3 68.11 -21.42 -33.54
C SER A 3 67.42 -22.77 -33.38
N SER A 4 66.10 -22.82 -33.64
CA SER A 4 65.42 -23.77 -34.55
C SER A 4 63.90 -23.56 -34.41
N ILE A 5 63.11 -23.05 -35.38
CA ILE A 5 62.84 -23.43 -36.79
C ILE A 5 61.85 -24.62 -36.93
N PHE A 6 60.64 -24.24 -37.40
CA PHE A 6 59.71 -24.89 -38.32
C PHE A 6 59.21 -26.31 -38.08
N VAL A 7 57.87 -26.46 -38.06
CA VAL A 7 57.15 -27.18 -39.14
C VAL A 7 55.83 -26.45 -39.45
N ARG A 8 55.67 -26.07 -40.72
CA ARG A 8 54.38 -25.73 -41.35
C ARG A 8 53.75 -27.03 -41.87
N PHE A 9 52.45 -27.21 -41.71
CA PHE A 9 51.68 -28.11 -42.58
C PHE A 9 50.58 -27.31 -43.29
N LYS A 10 50.73 -27.26 -44.62
CA LYS A 10 49.84 -26.62 -45.59
C LYS A 10 49.40 -27.73 -46.54
N THR A 11 48.13 -28.09 -46.52
CA THR A 11 47.41 -28.90 -47.54
C THR A 11 45.93 -28.72 -47.23
N GLY A 12 45.01 -28.41 -48.14
CA GLY A 12 45.00 -28.17 -49.57
C GLY A 12 43.54 -27.87 -49.93
N LEU A 13 43.32 -26.82 -50.72
CA LEU A 13 42.04 -26.40 -51.28
C LEU A 13 41.66 -27.31 -52.46
N SER A 14 40.38 -27.30 -52.83
CA SER A 14 39.75 -27.79 -54.08
C SER A 14 39.21 -29.22 -54.11
N TYR A 15 37.88 -29.33 -53.98
CA TYR A 15 37.07 -30.21 -54.83
C TYR A 15 35.78 -29.47 -55.21
N THR A 16 35.71 -29.06 -56.47
CA THR A 16 34.53 -28.48 -57.12
C THR A 16 33.68 -29.59 -57.73
N ALA A 17 32.37 -29.52 -57.44
CA ALA A 17 31.22 -29.97 -58.24
C ALA A 17 31.10 -31.46 -58.61
N ILE A 18 29.98 -32.08 -58.18
CA ILE A 18 29.02 -32.75 -59.08
C ILE A 18 27.60 -32.54 -58.51
N LEU A 19 26.73 -32.13 -59.43
CA LEU A 19 25.32 -31.81 -59.32
C LEU A 19 24.48 -33.10 -59.46
N SER A 20 23.43 -33.27 -58.65
CA SER A 20 22.05 -33.64 -59.07
C SER A 20 21.29 -34.53 -58.08
N ALA A 21 20.17 -33.96 -57.60
CA ALA A 21 18.86 -34.55 -57.34
C ALA A 21 18.73 -35.81 -56.46
N LEU A 22 18.34 -35.60 -55.20
CA LEU A 22 17.40 -36.48 -54.50
C LEU A 22 16.40 -35.62 -53.72
N ILE A 23 15.19 -35.46 -54.28
CA ILE A 23 14.02 -34.97 -53.56
C ILE A 23 13.36 -36.23 -52.96
N MET A 24 13.31 -36.33 -51.63
CA MET A 24 12.16 -36.80 -50.83
C MET A 24 12.59 -37.06 -49.39
N SER A 25 11.73 -36.63 -48.47
CA SER A 25 11.72 -36.90 -47.03
C SER A 25 12.57 -36.02 -46.12
N GLY A 26 11.91 -34.96 -45.60
CA GLY A 26 11.76 -34.76 -44.16
C GLY A 26 12.93 -34.15 -43.39
N CYS A 27 12.59 -33.11 -42.62
CA CYS A 27 13.43 -32.37 -41.67
C CYS A 27 14.36 -31.34 -42.32
N THR A 28 13.77 -30.25 -42.84
CA THR A 28 14.42 -28.95 -42.67
C THR A 28 14.55 -28.72 -41.16
N LEU A 29 15.77 -28.83 -40.67
CA LEU A 29 16.17 -28.32 -39.37
C LEU A 29 15.86 -26.82 -39.38
N THR A 30 14.67 -26.45 -38.93
CA THR A 30 14.29 -25.07 -38.66
C THR A 30 15.21 -24.60 -37.56
N GLY A 31 16.36 -24.03 -37.94
CA GLY A 31 17.03 -23.07 -37.07
C GLY A 31 15.98 -22.03 -36.75
N GLN A 32 15.52 -22.00 -35.51
CA GLN A 32 14.70 -20.92 -35.01
C GLN A 32 15.51 -19.64 -35.19
N GLN A 33 15.28 -18.97 -36.31
CA GLN A 33 15.73 -17.63 -36.56
C GLN A 33 14.97 -16.80 -35.52
N GLU A 34 15.62 -16.51 -34.39
CA GLU A 34 15.11 -15.59 -33.37
C GLU A 34 14.80 -14.28 -34.08
N GLN A 35 13.53 -14.11 -34.42
CA GLN A 35 13.05 -12.89 -35.05
C GLN A 35 13.27 -11.78 -34.04
N PRO A 36 13.99 -10.68 -34.39
CA PRO A 36 14.30 -9.63 -33.45
C PRO A 36 13.04 -9.16 -32.73
N LEU A 37 13.05 -9.23 -31.40
CA LEU A 37 11.90 -8.85 -30.59
C LEU A 37 11.58 -7.36 -30.85
N ASP A 38 10.34 -7.08 -31.22
CA ASP A 38 9.84 -5.71 -31.44
C ASP A 38 10.09 -4.85 -30.18
N PRO A 39 10.47 -3.56 -30.29
CA PRO A 39 10.66 -2.68 -29.15
C PRO A 39 9.51 -2.69 -28.13
N VAL A 40 8.25 -2.76 -28.58
CA VAL A 40 7.08 -2.83 -27.69
C VAL A 40 7.07 -4.14 -26.90
N ARG A 41 7.31 -5.26 -27.59
CA ARG A 41 7.37 -6.59 -26.95
C ARG A 41 8.55 -6.72 -25.98
N LYS A 42 9.66 -6.02 -26.24
CA LYS A 42 10.79 -5.92 -25.30
C LYS A 42 10.38 -5.21 -24.02
N ALA A 43 9.77 -4.02 -24.14
CA ALA A 43 9.31 -3.26 -22.99
C ALA A 43 8.26 -4.02 -22.16
N GLU A 44 7.31 -4.70 -22.82
CA GLU A 44 6.33 -5.56 -22.14
C GLU A 44 6.98 -6.72 -21.38
N LEU A 45 7.99 -7.36 -21.97
CA LEU A 45 8.73 -8.44 -21.33
C LEU A 45 9.52 -7.93 -20.12
N GLU A 46 10.22 -6.81 -20.27
CA GLU A 46 10.96 -6.16 -19.19
C GLU A 46 10.04 -5.77 -18.03
N MET A 47 8.91 -5.13 -18.32
CA MET A 47 7.88 -4.81 -17.32
C MET A 47 7.43 -6.05 -16.55
N ARG A 48 7.10 -7.14 -17.26
CA ARG A 48 6.68 -8.41 -16.62
C ARG A 48 7.76 -8.99 -15.71
N GLN A 49 9.03 -8.94 -16.13
CA GLN A 49 10.14 -9.44 -15.32
C GLN A 49 10.31 -8.65 -14.03
N LEU A 50 10.24 -7.31 -14.11
CA LEU A 50 10.35 -6.43 -12.95
C LEU A 50 9.18 -6.63 -11.99
N GLN A 51 7.95 -6.72 -12.51
CA GLN A 51 6.76 -7.03 -11.72
C GLN A 51 6.89 -8.36 -10.98
N LYS A 52 7.44 -9.39 -11.66
CA LYS A 52 7.67 -10.69 -11.02
C LYS A 52 8.63 -10.59 -9.84
N VAL A 53 9.71 -9.81 -9.94
CA VAL A 53 10.64 -9.59 -8.81
C VAL A 53 9.92 -8.94 -7.62
N ILE A 54 9.05 -7.96 -7.89
CA ILE A 54 8.25 -7.29 -6.86
C ILE A 54 7.27 -8.27 -6.20
N GLU A 55 6.54 -9.07 -6.99
CA GLU A 55 5.56 -10.04 -6.50
C GLU A 55 6.22 -11.16 -5.69
N ASP A 56 7.31 -11.73 -6.19
CA ASP A 56 8.04 -12.83 -5.55
C ASP A 56 8.63 -12.40 -4.18
N SER A 57 8.82 -11.09 -3.95
CA SER A 57 9.31 -10.55 -2.67
C SER A 57 8.29 -10.61 -1.53
N GLN A 58 7.00 -10.81 -1.84
CA GLN A 58 5.92 -10.86 -0.85
C GLN A 58 5.89 -9.65 0.09
N GLY A 59 6.27 -8.47 -0.40
CA GLY A 59 6.30 -7.21 0.36
C GLY A 59 7.53 -7.03 1.26
N GLN A 60 8.53 -7.92 1.16
CA GLN A 60 9.81 -7.75 1.85
C GLN A 60 10.67 -6.71 1.14
N ALA A 61 11.18 -5.74 1.92
CA ALA A 61 12.08 -4.73 1.41
C ALA A 61 13.45 -5.32 1.11
N SER A 62 13.90 -5.15 -0.13
CA SER A 62 15.24 -5.51 -0.57
C SER A 62 15.72 -4.56 -1.66
N LEU A 63 17.04 -4.53 -1.88
CA LEU A 63 17.63 -3.70 -2.92
C LEU A 63 17.18 -4.12 -4.33
N ASP A 64 16.96 -5.41 -4.57
CA ASP A 64 16.52 -5.91 -5.86
C ASP A 64 15.09 -5.50 -6.18
N VAL A 65 14.21 -5.46 -5.16
CA VAL A 65 12.85 -4.94 -5.30
C VAL A 65 12.85 -3.44 -5.60
N ILE A 66 13.70 -2.66 -4.92
CA ILE A 66 13.82 -1.21 -5.19
C ILE A 66 14.33 -0.96 -6.61
N ARG A 67 15.33 -1.73 -7.07
CA ARG A 67 15.79 -1.67 -8.46
C ARG A 67 14.68 -2.05 -9.43
N ALA A 68 13.83 -3.01 -9.09
CA ALA A 68 12.69 -3.40 -9.92
C ALA A 68 11.69 -2.25 -10.07
N TYR A 69 11.31 -1.58 -8.97
CA TYR A 69 10.45 -0.39 -9.03
C TYR A 69 11.08 0.77 -9.82
N ILE A 70 12.38 1.04 -9.63
CA ILE A 70 13.09 2.08 -10.39
C ILE A 70 13.15 1.75 -11.88
N GLY A 71 13.36 0.48 -12.23
CA GLY A 71 13.36 0.02 -13.62
C GLY A 71 11.99 0.05 -14.26
N LEU A 72 10.92 -0.09 -13.45
CA LEU A 72 9.54 -0.05 -13.92
C LEU A 72 9.08 1.37 -14.23
N GLU A 73 9.56 2.37 -13.50
CA GLU A 73 9.19 3.77 -13.63
C GLU A 73 9.11 4.29 -15.09
N PRO A 74 10.18 4.18 -15.93
CA PRO A 74 10.13 4.69 -17.31
C PRO A 74 9.17 3.92 -18.23
N LEU A 75 8.70 2.73 -17.82
CA LEU A 75 7.79 1.89 -18.58
C LEU A 75 6.32 2.19 -18.26
N ILE A 76 6.03 2.97 -17.21
CA ILE A 76 4.68 3.34 -16.80
C ILE A 76 4.26 4.62 -17.50
N THR A 77 3.17 4.56 -18.28
CA THR A 77 2.60 5.73 -18.97
C THR A 77 1.41 6.33 -18.26
N ASP A 78 0.73 5.57 -17.41
CA ASP A 78 -0.44 6.04 -16.66
C ASP A 78 0.01 6.91 -15.46
N PRO A 79 -0.47 8.15 -15.32
CA PRO A 79 -0.05 9.04 -14.23
C PRO A 79 -0.35 8.51 -12.82
N THR A 80 -1.45 7.77 -12.66
CA THR A 80 -1.85 7.21 -11.37
C THR A 80 -0.90 6.08 -10.97
N LEU A 81 -0.64 5.17 -11.90
CA LEU A 81 0.33 4.08 -11.69
C LEU A 81 1.75 4.62 -11.49
N HIS A 82 2.11 5.71 -12.15
CA HIS A 82 3.42 6.35 -11.98
C HIS A 82 3.57 6.90 -10.55
N GLN A 83 2.56 7.61 -10.03
CA GLN A 83 2.58 8.04 -8.64
C GLN A 83 2.60 6.85 -7.66
N GLN A 84 1.84 5.79 -7.95
CA GLN A 84 1.85 4.58 -7.14
C GLN A 84 3.24 3.94 -7.10
N ASN A 85 3.94 3.83 -8.24
CA ASN A 85 5.29 3.28 -8.30
C ASN A 85 6.29 4.11 -7.47
N ILE A 86 6.18 5.44 -7.49
CA ILE A 86 6.97 6.36 -6.64
C ILE A 86 6.68 6.12 -5.16
N ASP A 87 5.40 6.04 -4.79
CA ASP A 87 4.97 5.82 -3.41
C ASP A 87 5.43 4.45 -2.89
N ASP A 88 5.32 3.40 -3.70
CA ASP A 88 5.78 2.04 -3.38
C ASP A 88 7.30 1.95 -3.30
N THR A 89 8.02 2.65 -4.19
CA THR A 89 9.49 2.78 -4.12
C THR A 89 9.90 3.38 -2.78
N TRP A 90 9.25 4.49 -2.38
CA TRP A 90 9.51 5.16 -1.11
C TRP A 90 9.15 4.31 0.11
N LEU A 91 7.99 3.65 0.08
CA LEU A 91 7.57 2.74 1.14
C LEU A 91 8.55 1.57 1.29
N THR A 92 9.07 1.03 0.19
CA THR A 92 10.04 -0.06 0.22
C THR A 92 11.39 0.42 0.77
N LEU A 93 11.86 1.61 0.35
CA LEU A 93 13.08 2.23 0.85
C LEU A 93 13.06 2.46 2.36
N THR A 94 11.97 3.00 2.89
CA THR A 94 11.81 3.30 4.32
C THR A 94 11.74 2.04 5.19
N LYS A 95 11.44 0.88 4.60
CA LYS A 95 11.45 -0.43 5.28
C LYS A 95 12.82 -1.11 5.29
N LEU A 96 13.82 -0.61 4.54
CA LEU A 96 15.15 -1.20 4.54
C LEU A 96 15.80 -1.09 5.92
N THR A 97 16.42 -2.19 6.39
CA THR A 97 17.19 -2.16 7.64
C THR A 97 18.52 -1.41 7.46
N PRO A 98 19.13 -0.88 8.55
CA PRO A 98 20.44 -0.25 8.47
C PRO A 98 21.52 -1.13 7.84
N GLU A 99 21.50 -2.43 8.12
CA GLU A 99 22.44 -3.42 7.58
C GLU A 99 22.25 -3.57 6.07
N GLN A 100 21.00 -3.66 5.61
CA GLN A 100 20.68 -3.73 4.18
C GLN A 100 21.14 -2.47 3.45
N ARG A 101 20.98 -1.28 4.06
CA ARG A 101 21.44 0.00 3.48
C ARG A 101 22.96 0.07 3.38
N GLN A 102 23.68 -0.40 4.41
CA GLN A 102 25.14 -0.39 4.40
C GLN A 102 25.74 -1.41 3.42
N ALA A 103 24.99 -2.49 3.12
CA ALA A 103 25.36 -3.49 2.13
C ALA A 103 25.06 -3.07 0.69
N VAL A 104 24.47 -1.88 0.46
CA VAL A 104 24.15 -1.42 -0.89
C VAL A 104 25.43 -1.15 -1.68
N VAL A 105 25.58 -1.89 -2.77
CA VAL A 105 26.57 -1.61 -3.80
C VAL A 105 25.88 -0.88 -4.94
N ILE A 106 26.14 0.43 -5.05
CA ILE A 106 25.64 1.28 -6.14
C ILE A 106 26.58 1.12 -7.33
N LYS A 107 26.03 0.75 -8.49
CA LYS A 107 26.80 0.72 -9.75
C LYS A 107 26.92 2.14 -10.32
N ALA A 108 27.96 2.39 -11.12
CA ALA A 108 28.26 3.73 -11.63
C ALA A 108 27.12 4.38 -12.45
N ASP A 109 26.23 3.57 -13.01
CA ASP A 109 25.07 3.98 -13.81
C ASP A 109 23.79 4.20 -12.98
N GLU A 110 23.76 3.80 -11.71
CA GLU A 110 22.57 3.81 -10.84
C GLU A 110 22.32 5.18 -10.16
N ASN A 111 22.38 6.27 -10.93
CA ASN A 111 22.20 7.64 -10.41
C ASN A 111 20.82 7.87 -9.77
N ILE A 112 19.77 7.25 -10.31
CA ILE A 112 18.40 7.35 -9.78
C ILE A 112 18.31 6.67 -8.41
N LEU A 113 18.90 5.47 -8.27
CA LEU A 113 18.97 4.77 -6.98
C LEU A 113 19.78 5.56 -5.95
N GLN A 114 20.91 6.14 -6.35
CA GLN A 114 21.68 7.02 -5.48
C GLN A 114 20.83 8.19 -4.99
N GLY A 115 20.08 8.84 -5.89
CA GLY A 115 19.16 9.91 -5.51
C GLY A 115 18.12 9.46 -4.48
N TRP A 116 17.52 8.28 -4.65
CA TRP A 116 16.56 7.72 -3.70
C TRP A 116 17.16 7.42 -2.32
N LEU A 117 18.38 6.90 -2.26
CA LEU A 117 19.09 6.65 -1.00
C LEU A 117 19.47 7.95 -0.30
N ASP A 118 19.89 8.96 -1.06
CA ASP A 118 20.14 10.29 -0.52
C ASP A 118 18.86 10.96 -0.01
N LEU A 119 17.72 10.72 -0.65
CA LEU A 119 16.42 11.19 -0.16
C LEU A 119 16.08 10.51 1.17
N LEU A 120 16.28 9.20 1.26
CA LEU A 120 16.06 8.43 2.48
C LEU A 120 16.94 8.96 3.63
N ASN A 121 18.22 9.21 3.38
CA ASN A 121 19.12 9.81 4.38
C ASN A 121 18.67 11.22 4.78
N THR A 122 18.23 12.03 3.80
CA THR A 122 17.70 13.38 4.04
C THR A 122 16.45 13.33 4.93
N TYR A 123 15.55 12.39 4.66
CA TYR A 123 14.37 12.16 5.47
C TYR A 123 14.71 11.71 6.88
N GLU A 124 15.52 10.66 7.03
CA GLU A 124 15.88 10.10 8.34
C GLU A 124 16.53 11.16 9.26
N TYR A 125 17.34 12.07 8.70
CA TYR A 125 18.00 13.14 9.45
C TYR A 125 17.06 14.29 9.83
N ASN A 126 16.04 14.59 9.03
CA ASN A 126 15.20 15.79 9.20
C ASN A 126 13.75 15.49 9.63
N ARG A 127 13.32 14.23 9.71
CA ARG A 127 11.91 13.83 9.94
C ARG A 127 11.26 14.38 11.21
N GLU A 128 12.06 14.81 12.19
CA GLU A 128 11.56 15.36 13.46
C GLU A 128 11.09 16.82 13.35
N ASP A 129 11.49 17.53 12.28
CA ASP A 129 11.23 18.96 12.10
C ASP A 129 10.74 19.20 10.66
N ALA A 130 9.44 19.46 10.53
CA ALA A 130 8.78 19.60 9.22
C ALA A 130 9.37 20.73 8.38
N ASP A 131 9.79 21.85 8.99
CA ASP A 131 10.37 22.98 8.28
C ASP A 131 11.76 22.63 7.74
N LYS A 132 12.59 21.96 8.57
CA LYS A 132 13.89 21.44 8.11
C LYS A 132 13.74 20.39 7.04
N LEU A 133 12.79 19.45 7.21
CA LEU A 133 12.50 18.42 6.22
C LEU A 133 12.09 19.04 4.88
N SER A 134 11.16 19.99 4.89
CA SER A 134 10.71 20.70 3.69
C SER A 134 11.86 21.36 2.94
N LYS A 135 12.74 22.06 3.67
CA LYS A 135 13.92 22.69 3.09
C LYS A 135 14.90 21.67 2.53
N ALA A 136 15.20 20.62 3.29
CA ALA A 136 16.17 19.60 2.90
C ALA A 136 15.69 18.79 1.69
N VAL A 137 14.39 18.48 1.61
CA VAL A 137 13.77 17.86 0.43
C VAL A 137 13.91 18.77 -0.79
N ARG A 138 13.66 20.08 -0.66
CA ARG A 138 13.85 21.02 -1.77
C ARG A 138 15.29 21.08 -2.25
N GLU A 139 16.25 21.12 -1.33
CA GLU A 139 17.68 21.05 -1.66
C GLU A 139 18.01 19.73 -2.38
N TRP A 140 17.48 18.60 -1.90
CA TRP A 140 17.63 17.31 -2.57
C TRP A 140 17.06 17.31 -4.00
N GLN A 141 15.87 17.89 -4.22
CA GLN A 141 15.26 18.02 -5.56
C GLN A 141 16.17 18.76 -6.53
N THR A 142 16.89 19.80 -6.06
CA THR A 142 17.86 20.52 -6.91
C THR A 142 19.10 19.70 -7.27
N ARG A 143 19.52 18.77 -6.40
CA ARG A 143 20.65 17.87 -6.67
C ARG A 143 20.27 16.72 -7.61
N TYR A 144 19.03 16.25 -7.55
CA TYR A 144 18.55 15.10 -8.31
C TYR A 144 17.33 15.44 -9.20
N PRO A 145 17.43 16.40 -10.14
CA PRO A 145 16.28 16.88 -10.92
C PRO A 145 15.71 15.85 -11.90
N ARG A 146 16.44 14.76 -12.16
CA ARG A 146 16.00 13.63 -13.01
C ARG A 146 15.39 12.48 -12.22
N ASN A 147 15.42 12.53 -10.88
CA ASN A 147 14.80 11.50 -10.07
C ASN A 147 13.26 11.67 -10.11
N PRO A 148 12.48 10.59 -10.28
CA PRO A 148 11.02 10.68 -10.34
C PRO A 148 10.41 11.32 -9.09
N ALA A 149 10.94 11.04 -7.89
CA ALA A 149 10.50 11.69 -6.66
C ALA A 149 10.82 13.18 -6.60
N ALA A 150 11.73 13.69 -7.44
CA ALA A 150 11.97 15.13 -7.54
C ALA A 150 10.88 15.84 -8.35
N LEU A 151 10.30 15.16 -9.34
CA LEU A 151 9.22 15.68 -10.16
C LEU A 151 7.88 15.62 -9.41
N THR A 152 7.60 14.48 -8.78
CA THR A 152 6.39 14.23 -8.00
C THR A 152 6.78 13.55 -6.70
N LEU A 153 6.69 14.27 -5.58
CA LEU A 153 7.10 13.76 -4.28
C LEU A 153 6.24 12.56 -3.84
N PRO A 154 6.81 11.59 -3.13
CA PRO A 154 6.03 10.54 -2.48
C PRO A 154 4.98 11.16 -1.54
N ALA A 155 3.74 10.66 -1.59
CA ALA A 155 2.62 11.23 -0.85
C ALA A 155 2.88 11.25 0.67
N ALA A 156 3.51 10.21 1.21
CA ALA A 156 3.91 10.16 2.61
C ALA A 156 4.90 11.26 2.97
N LEU A 157 5.92 11.49 2.13
CA LEU A 157 6.93 12.51 2.36
C LEU A 157 6.34 13.92 2.22
N LEU A 158 5.45 14.13 1.24
CA LEU A 158 4.73 15.39 1.07
C LEU A 158 3.97 15.76 2.34
N ARG A 159 3.21 14.83 2.93
CA ARG A 159 2.44 15.05 4.16
C ARG A 159 3.32 15.41 5.36
N LEU A 160 4.47 14.75 5.50
CA LEU A 160 5.40 15.00 6.60
C LEU A 160 6.20 16.31 6.44
N SER A 161 6.45 16.72 5.20
CA SER A 161 7.15 17.98 4.88
C SER A 161 6.24 19.21 4.92
N GLN A 162 4.94 19.03 5.13
CA GLN A 162 4.03 20.16 5.32
C GLN A 162 4.19 20.69 6.74
N PRO A 163 4.39 22.01 6.92
CA PRO A 163 4.42 22.59 8.25
C PRO A 163 3.11 22.27 8.95
N SER A 164 3.20 21.88 10.23
CA SER A 164 2.01 21.72 11.05
C SER A 164 1.27 23.05 11.08
N VAL A 165 0.04 23.07 10.56
CA VAL A 165 -0.78 24.28 10.63
C VAL A 165 -1.00 24.54 12.11
N SER A 166 -0.37 25.60 12.64
CA SER A 166 -0.24 25.83 14.07
C SER A 166 -1.62 25.78 14.76
N THR A 167 -1.70 25.22 15.97
CA THR A 167 -2.97 25.18 16.72
C THR A 167 -3.51 26.58 17.07
N SER A 168 -2.65 27.61 16.95
CA SER A 168 -3.01 29.03 17.02
C SER A 168 -3.55 29.63 15.72
N SER A 169 -3.46 28.94 14.58
CA SER A 169 -3.96 29.51 13.32
C SER A 169 -5.49 29.52 13.31
N GLN A 170 -6.04 30.68 12.96
CA GLN A 170 -7.46 30.90 12.80
C GLN A 170 -7.93 30.34 11.44
N ILE A 171 -9.19 29.90 11.37
CA ILE A 171 -9.83 29.48 10.13
C ILE A 171 -10.76 30.61 9.67
N ALA A 172 -10.54 31.15 8.47
CA ALA A 172 -11.47 32.10 7.87
C ALA A 172 -12.44 31.40 6.92
N LEU A 173 -13.73 31.52 7.20
CA LEU A 173 -14.80 30.94 6.40
C LEU A 173 -15.48 32.04 5.57
N LEU A 174 -15.19 32.06 4.26
CA LEU A 174 -15.73 33.06 3.33
C LEU A 174 -16.98 32.50 2.67
N LEU A 175 -18.16 33.01 3.04
CA LEU A 175 -19.45 32.50 2.58
C LEU A 175 -20.37 33.63 2.11
N PRO A 176 -21.27 33.39 1.15
CA PRO A 176 -22.32 34.33 0.82
C PRO A 176 -23.41 34.24 1.90
N LEU A 177 -23.36 35.13 2.90
CA LEU A 177 -24.34 35.16 4.00
C LEU A 177 -25.50 36.11 3.71
N THR A 178 -25.44 36.82 2.57
CA THR A 178 -26.49 37.72 2.09
C THR A 178 -26.78 37.50 0.61
N GLY A 179 -27.92 38.01 0.13
CA GLY A 179 -28.35 37.86 -1.27
C GLY A 179 -28.95 36.47 -1.59
N GLN A 180 -28.97 36.12 -2.88
CA GLN A 180 -29.67 34.93 -3.38
C GLN A 180 -29.04 33.61 -2.91
N ALA A 181 -27.74 33.61 -2.61
CA ALA A 181 -27.01 32.40 -2.20
C ALA A 181 -26.95 32.19 -0.67
N LYS A 182 -27.62 33.05 0.11
CA LYS A 182 -27.61 33.03 1.58
C LYS A 182 -27.89 31.65 2.17
N VAL A 183 -28.91 30.96 1.67
CA VAL A 183 -29.31 29.64 2.17
C VAL A 183 -28.19 28.60 2.04
N PHE A 184 -27.39 28.68 0.98
CA PHE A 184 -26.23 27.81 0.80
C PHE A 184 -25.08 28.19 1.75
N GLY A 185 -24.84 29.49 1.94
CA GLY A 185 -23.86 29.98 2.90
C GLY A 185 -24.17 29.52 4.32
N GLU A 186 -25.40 29.69 4.78
CA GLU A 186 -25.84 29.26 6.11
C GLU A 186 -25.73 27.74 6.29
N ALA A 187 -26.12 26.95 5.29
CA ALA A 187 -26.00 25.49 5.34
C ALA A 187 -24.54 25.03 5.43
N ILE A 188 -23.63 25.65 4.67
CA ILE A 188 -22.19 25.34 4.73
C ILE A 188 -21.60 25.77 6.08
N GLN A 189 -21.96 26.95 6.59
CA GLN A 189 -21.54 27.41 7.92
C GLN A 189 -21.95 26.41 9.00
N GLN A 190 -23.22 25.99 8.99
CA GLN A 190 -23.75 25.06 9.98
C GLN A 190 -23.03 23.71 9.89
N GLY A 191 -22.94 23.11 8.70
CA GLY A 191 -22.25 21.83 8.53
C GLY A 191 -20.77 21.87 8.92
N PHE A 192 -20.10 23.01 8.70
CA PHE A 192 -18.72 23.20 9.14
C PHE A 192 -18.60 23.26 10.66
N LEU A 193 -19.46 24.05 11.34
CA LEU A 193 -19.45 24.19 12.79
C LEU A 193 -19.83 22.89 13.49
N ASP A 194 -20.81 22.14 12.95
CA ASP A 194 -21.21 20.83 13.48
C ASP A 194 -20.06 19.82 13.39
N ALA A 195 -19.37 19.77 12.24
CA ALA A 195 -18.19 18.94 12.06
C ALA A 195 -17.03 19.37 12.96
N GLN A 196 -16.87 20.68 13.19
CA GLN A 196 -15.85 21.24 14.06
C GLN A 196 -16.01 20.78 15.52
N SER A 197 -17.24 20.80 16.05
CA SER A 197 -17.54 20.31 17.40
C SER A 197 -17.38 18.79 17.56
N GLY A 198 -17.28 18.06 16.45
CA GLY A 198 -17.35 16.61 16.39
C GLY A 198 -18.80 16.11 16.44
N LEU A 199 -19.02 14.89 15.96
CA LEU A 199 -20.32 14.23 16.09
C LEU A 199 -20.61 13.97 17.58
N PRO A 200 -21.88 14.07 18.03
CA PRO A 200 -22.25 13.67 19.39
C PRO A 200 -21.75 12.26 19.67
N GLN A 201 -20.96 12.08 20.74
CA GLN A 201 -20.65 10.73 21.21
C GLN A 201 -21.99 10.07 21.58
N PRO A 202 -22.26 8.83 21.13
CA PRO A 202 -23.35 8.05 21.67
C PRO A 202 -23.17 8.04 23.20
N PRO A 203 -24.21 8.31 24.00
CA PRO A 203 -24.08 8.19 25.44
C PRO A 203 -23.54 6.80 25.75
N ALA A 204 -22.50 6.71 26.58
CA ALA A 204 -22.06 5.43 27.13
C ALA A 204 -23.29 4.78 27.77
N MET A 205 -23.80 3.73 27.12
CA MET A 205 -24.97 3.02 27.56
C MET A 205 -24.64 2.46 28.96
N PRO A 206 -25.49 2.67 29.99
CA PRO A 206 -25.20 2.13 31.30
C PRO A 206 -25.04 0.61 31.18
N GLU A 207 -23.94 0.07 31.71
CA GLU A 207 -23.74 -1.37 31.81
C GLU A 207 -24.95 -1.97 32.53
N THR A 208 -25.83 -2.63 31.79
CA THR A 208 -26.87 -3.47 32.38
C THR A 208 -26.16 -4.62 33.07
N LYS A 209 -25.96 -4.47 34.38
CA LYS A 209 -25.60 -5.57 35.28
C LYS A 209 -26.68 -6.65 35.13
N ALA A 210 -26.34 -7.73 34.42
CA ALA A 210 -27.21 -8.89 34.28
C ALA A 210 -27.44 -9.52 35.65
N GLU A 211 -28.68 -9.46 36.15
CA GLU A 211 -29.17 -10.34 37.19
C GLU A 211 -29.66 -11.65 36.54
N PRO A 212 -29.25 -12.82 37.01
CA PRO A 212 -29.67 -14.09 36.45
C PRO A 212 -31.12 -14.39 36.89
N LYS A 213 -32.05 -14.45 35.94
CA LYS A 213 -33.34 -15.10 36.15
C LYS A 213 -33.36 -16.41 35.36
N GLU A 214 -33.33 -17.50 36.11
CA GLU A 214 -33.58 -18.85 35.63
C GLU A 214 -35.07 -19.03 35.35
N ASP A 215 -35.45 -19.15 34.07
CA ASP A 215 -36.71 -19.77 33.69
C ASP A 215 -36.41 -21.14 33.10
N SER A 216 -36.33 -22.11 34.02
CA SER A 216 -36.15 -23.53 33.73
C SER A 216 -37.37 -24.09 32.96
N LEU A 217 -37.09 -25.04 32.07
CA LEU A 217 -38.03 -25.83 31.24
C LEU A 217 -39.13 -26.59 32.03
N ALA A 218 -39.17 -26.43 33.35
CA ALA A 218 -40.17 -26.98 34.26
C ALA A 218 -41.56 -26.37 34.05
N SER A 219 -41.68 -25.08 33.68
CA SER A 219 -42.99 -24.45 33.47
C SER A 219 -43.72 -24.90 32.21
N ILE A 220 -43.03 -25.51 31.24
CA ILE A 220 -43.63 -25.93 29.96
C ILE A 220 -44.24 -27.33 30.07
N LEU A 221 -43.77 -28.14 31.03
CA LEU A 221 -44.23 -29.52 31.22
C LEU A 221 -45.52 -29.60 32.06
N GLU A 222 -45.80 -28.58 32.89
CA GLU A 222 -47.02 -28.50 33.71
C GLU A 222 -48.28 -28.17 32.88
N GLU A 223 -48.12 -27.60 31.68
CA GLU A 223 -49.24 -27.28 30.78
C GLU A 223 -49.68 -28.46 29.89
N LEU A 224 -48.87 -29.52 29.78
CA LEU A 224 -49.15 -30.67 28.92
C LEU A 224 -49.77 -31.90 29.62
N GLY A 225 -50.11 -31.80 30.92
CA GLY A 225 -51.03 -32.74 31.57
C GLY A 225 -50.61 -34.21 31.62
N ILE A 226 -49.32 -34.53 31.53
CA ILE A 226 -48.81 -35.90 31.64
C ILE A 226 -48.51 -36.22 33.11
N ASN A 227 -49.52 -36.71 33.82
CA ASN A 227 -49.34 -37.36 35.11
C ASN A 227 -48.96 -38.82 34.86
N ASN A 228 -47.75 -39.24 35.22
CA ASN A 228 -47.49 -40.65 35.47
C ASN A 228 -46.78 -40.82 36.81
N ALA A 229 -47.44 -41.61 37.65
CA ALA A 229 -47.13 -41.86 39.05
C ALA A 229 -45.94 -42.84 39.22
N GLU A 230 -45.53 -42.93 40.49
CA GLU A 230 -44.71 -43.97 41.15
C GLU A 230 -43.19 -43.72 41.30
N THR A 231 -42.86 -43.38 42.55
CA THR A 231 -41.63 -43.59 43.33
C THR A 231 -41.14 -45.06 43.34
N PRO A 232 -39.97 -45.42 43.93
CA PRO A 232 -38.78 -44.64 44.34
C PRO A 232 -37.41 -45.33 44.09
N SER A 233 -36.34 -44.60 44.46
CA SER A 233 -35.15 -45.09 45.20
C SER A 233 -33.79 -45.23 44.50
N ALA A 234 -32.79 -44.72 45.25
CA ALA A 234 -31.42 -45.21 45.47
C ALA A 234 -30.25 -44.56 44.68
N ASP A 235 -29.58 -43.65 45.40
CA ASP A 235 -28.18 -43.70 45.85
C ASP A 235 -26.98 -43.72 44.89
N THR A 236 -25.96 -43.00 45.37
CA THR A 236 -24.49 -43.13 45.19
C THR A 236 -23.91 -42.72 43.82
N ASP A 237 -23.12 -41.64 43.77
CA ASP A 237 -21.71 -41.49 44.21
C ASP A 237 -20.69 -41.82 43.10
N SER A 238 -19.64 -41.01 43.10
CA SER A 238 -18.33 -41.18 42.47
C SER A 238 -18.16 -40.98 40.96
N THR A 239 -17.49 -39.86 40.65
CA THR A 239 -16.11 -39.83 40.13
C THR A 239 -15.73 -40.87 39.08
N LYS A 240 -15.53 -40.45 37.82
CA LYS A 240 -14.27 -40.61 37.07
C LYS A 240 -14.40 -40.24 35.57
N GLU A 241 -13.59 -39.27 35.16
CA GLU A 241 -12.80 -39.26 33.91
C GLU A 241 -12.17 -40.66 33.62
N PRO A 242 -11.66 -41.03 32.42
CA PRO A 242 -11.23 -40.14 31.32
C PRO A 242 -11.34 -40.76 29.89
N THR A 243 -10.76 -40.02 28.93
CA THR A 243 -9.91 -40.50 27.82
C THR A 243 -10.51 -41.08 26.52
N GLU A 244 -10.17 -40.34 25.46
CA GLU A 244 -9.43 -40.76 24.25
C GLU A 244 -10.12 -41.51 23.11
N ASN A 245 -9.90 -40.91 21.93
CA ASN A 245 -9.65 -41.52 20.62
C ASN A 245 -10.87 -42.18 19.94
N SER A 246 -11.10 -42.08 18.64
CA SER A 246 -10.26 -41.70 17.52
C SER A 246 -11.14 -41.44 16.28
N GLU A 247 -10.62 -40.64 15.37
CA GLU A 247 -10.63 -40.83 13.91
C GLU A 247 -11.94 -40.81 13.10
N THR A 248 -12.02 -39.76 12.28
CA THR A 248 -12.15 -39.82 10.80
C THR A 248 -13.46 -40.35 10.21
N SER A 249 -14.26 -39.45 9.63
CA SER A 249 -14.43 -39.38 8.17
C SER A 249 -15.27 -38.19 7.70
N GLN A 250 -14.76 -37.57 6.64
CA GLN A 250 -15.34 -36.62 5.70
C GLN A 250 -16.87 -36.65 5.55
N ASN A 251 -17.50 -35.48 5.53
CA ASN A 251 -17.99 -34.90 4.26
C ASN A 251 -18.49 -33.46 4.42
N LYS A 252 -18.40 -32.78 3.29
CA LYS A 252 -18.41 -31.34 3.03
C LYS A 252 -19.84 -30.82 2.89
N GLU A 253 -20.23 -29.81 3.66
CA GLU A 253 -21.27 -28.87 3.25
C GLU A 253 -21.08 -27.49 3.89
N THR A 254 -20.84 -26.54 3.00
CA THR A 254 -21.08 -25.09 3.03
C THR A 254 -21.52 -24.47 4.37
N GLU A 255 -20.66 -23.66 4.98
CA GLU A 255 -21.09 -22.70 6.01
C GLU A 255 -20.38 -21.36 5.84
N ALA A 256 -21.20 -20.31 5.91
CA ALA A 256 -20.84 -18.92 5.66
C ALA A 256 -19.88 -18.40 6.73
N ILE A 257 -18.89 -17.63 6.30
CA ILE A 257 -17.96 -16.92 7.19
C ILE A 257 -18.73 -15.74 7.79
N GLU A 258 -19.23 -15.88 9.03
CA GLU A 258 -19.57 -14.73 9.87
C GLU A 258 -18.26 -14.07 10.33
N ALA A 259 -17.76 -13.15 9.50
CA ALA A 259 -16.69 -12.26 9.89
C ALA A 259 -17.28 -11.16 10.80
N ASN A 260 -17.08 -11.32 12.11
CA ASN A 260 -17.39 -10.31 13.10
C ASN A 260 -16.37 -9.16 12.96
N TYR A 261 -16.68 -8.16 12.13
CA TYR A 261 -15.89 -6.94 12.01
C TYR A 261 -16.31 -5.96 13.10
N THR A 262 -15.57 -5.92 14.21
CA THR A 262 -15.62 -4.77 15.12
C THR A 262 -14.84 -3.64 14.46
N VAL A 263 -15.53 -2.64 13.91
CA VAL A 263 -14.92 -1.41 13.42
C VAL A 263 -14.53 -0.56 14.63
N GLN A 264 -13.26 -0.64 15.05
CA GLN A 264 -12.70 0.37 15.95
C GLN A 264 -12.56 1.68 15.15
N LEU A 265 -13.46 2.63 15.39
CA LEU A 265 -13.32 4.00 14.88
C LEU A 265 -12.22 4.70 15.66
N ASP A 266 -11.28 5.34 14.95
CA ASP A 266 -10.33 6.26 15.55
C ASP A 266 -11.06 7.33 16.37
N PRO A 267 -10.48 7.83 17.48
CA PRO A 267 -11.07 8.92 18.23
C PRO A 267 -11.34 10.12 17.31
N ILE A 268 -12.57 10.63 17.34
CA ILE A 268 -13.02 11.76 16.52
C ILE A 268 -12.08 12.94 16.77
N ALA A 269 -11.35 13.38 15.74
CA ALA A 269 -10.47 14.54 15.82
C ALA A 269 -11.30 15.81 16.08
N GLN A 270 -11.36 16.27 17.33
CA GLN A 270 -11.98 17.55 17.67
C GLN A 270 -11.08 18.71 17.22
N ASN A 271 -11.63 19.65 16.45
CA ASN A 271 -10.90 20.80 15.94
C ASN A 271 -11.29 22.07 16.73
N SER A 272 -10.51 22.44 17.75
CA SER A 272 -10.80 23.57 18.64
C SER A 272 -10.31 24.93 18.11
N ARG A 273 -10.04 25.06 16.81
CA ARG A 273 -9.47 26.29 16.23
C ARG A 273 -10.52 27.40 16.16
N GLN A 274 -10.09 28.65 16.32
CA GLN A 274 -11.01 29.79 16.18
C GLN A 274 -11.43 29.95 14.71
N VAL A 275 -12.73 29.96 14.45
CA VAL A 275 -13.32 30.18 13.12
C VAL A 275 -13.88 31.60 13.06
N ILE A 276 -13.48 32.37 12.04
CA ILE A 276 -14.02 33.70 11.76
C ILE A 276 -14.76 33.64 10.43
N VAL A 277 -16.04 34.01 10.43
CA VAL A 277 -16.89 33.94 9.24
C VAL A 277 -16.99 35.33 8.60
N TYR A 278 -16.74 35.41 7.29
CA TYR A 278 -16.82 36.65 6.51
C TYR A 278 -17.86 36.53 5.40
N ASP A 279 -18.72 37.54 5.26
CA ASP A 279 -19.70 37.61 4.17
C ASP A 279 -19.06 38.11 2.87
N THR A 280 -19.00 37.23 1.88
CA THR A 280 -18.47 37.52 0.54
C THR A 280 -19.31 38.49 -0.28
N ASN A 281 -20.58 38.70 0.09
CA ASN A 281 -21.45 39.68 -0.57
C ASN A 281 -21.31 41.09 0.02
N SER A 282 -20.71 41.21 1.20
CA SER A 282 -20.55 42.49 1.91
C SER A 282 -19.28 43.25 1.51
N GLN A 283 -18.23 42.55 1.08
CA GLN A 283 -16.94 43.14 0.70
C GLN A 283 -16.27 42.37 -0.45
N PRO A 284 -15.47 43.04 -1.32
CA PRO A 284 -14.68 42.35 -2.35
C PRO A 284 -13.70 41.34 -1.74
N ILE A 285 -13.47 40.22 -2.43
CA ILE A 285 -12.67 39.11 -1.92
C ILE A 285 -11.22 39.51 -1.59
N ASP A 286 -10.61 40.39 -2.38
CA ASP A 286 -9.25 40.89 -2.15
C ASP A 286 -9.11 41.65 -0.82
N VAL A 287 -10.19 42.31 -0.36
CA VAL A 287 -10.22 43.02 0.93
C VAL A 287 -10.36 42.02 2.07
N LEU A 288 -11.18 40.98 1.89
CA LEU A 288 -11.33 39.90 2.88
C LEU A 288 -10.03 39.13 3.07
N LEU A 289 -9.32 38.78 1.98
CA LEU A 289 -8.04 38.07 2.04
C LEU A 289 -6.96 38.84 2.82
N LYS A 290 -6.97 40.18 2.80
CA LYS A 290 -6.04 41.00 3.60
C LYS A 290 -6.38 41.04 5.09
N LYS A 291 -7.63 40.79 5.46
CA LYS A 291 -8.08 40.75 6.87
C LYS A 291 -7.84 39.40 7.54
N VAL A 292 -7.56 38.37 6.72
CA VAL A 292 -7.39 36.98 7.11
C VAL A 292 -5.90 36.61 7.30
N GLN A 293 -4.97 37.50 6.93
CA GLN A 293 -3.53 37.34 7.08
C GLN A 293 -3.04 37.64 8.50
#